data_AF-A0A7I8VY62-F1
#
_entry.id   AF-A0A7I8VY62-F1
#
_cell.length_a   1.000
_cell.length_b   1.000
_cell.length_c   1.000
_cell.angle_alpha   90.00
_cell.angle_beta   90.00
_cell.angle_gamma   90.00
#
_symmetry.space_group_name_H-M   'P 1'
#
loop_
_entity.id
_entity.type
_entity.pdbx_description
1 polymer ?
#
loop_
_entity_poly.entity_id
_entity_poly.type
_entity_poly.pdbx_seq_one_letter_code
_entity_poly.pdbx_strand_id
1 'polypeptide(L)'
;MSVQKRTWDPNKTFDLSSDELRAIQERAQRASKLRSEWQKKLSSPYKPVGSYIFDPALQRFISMRANYWPMFKPTIKNFAYAFTGAFLPIIAMAWWIDKDRSQREKEYREGKVAYRDRYWKFI
;
A
#
# COMPACT_ATOMS: atom_id res chain seq x y z
N MET A 1 -11.57 0.31 -3.60
CA MET A 1 -12.22 -0.86 -2.99
C MET A 1 -12.99 -0.38 -1.78
N SER A 2 -14.32 -0.33 -1.85
CA SER A 2 -15.13 -0.11 -0.66
C SER A 2 -14.88 -1.29 0.27
N VAL A 3 -14.20 -1.05 1.38
CA VAL A 3 -14.17 -2.01 2.47
C VAL A 3 -15.61 -2.11 2.94
N GLN A 4 -16.31 -3.19 2.56
CA GLN A 4 -17.59 -3.47 3.18
C GLN A 4 -17.31 -3.70 4.65
N LYS A 5 -17.68 -2.72 5.47
CA LYS A 5 -17.69 -2.87 6.91
C LYS A 5 -18.53 -4.11 7.19
N ARG A 6 -18.01 -5.04 8.01
CA ARG A 6 -18.82 -6.08 8.62
C ARG A 6 -19.79 -5.40 9.58
N THR A 7 -20.81 -4.79 8.99
CA THR A 7 -21.98 -4.32 9.71
C THR A 7 -22.85 -5.56 9.85
N TRP A 8 -23.16 -5.90 11.09
CA TRP A 8 -24.25 -6.81 11.36
C TRP A 8 -25.49 -6.15 10.74
N ASP A 9 -26.01 -6.74 9.67
CA ASP A 9 -27.23 -6.29 9.02
C ASP A 9 -28.39 -7.06 9.67
N PRO A 10 -29.13 -6.47 10.63
CA PRO A 10 -30.18 -7.15 11.36
C PRO A 10 -31.21 -7.82 10.45
N ASN A 11 -31.45 -7.22 9.28
CA ASN A 11 -32.48 -7.66 8.33
C ASN A 11 -32.03 -8.84 7.45
N LYS A 12 -30.75 -9.23 7.51
CA LYS A 12 -30.18 -10.37 6.75
C LYS A 12 -29.73 -11.52 7.63
N THR A 13 -30.04 -11.47 8.92
CA THR A 13 -29.62 -12.49 9.89
C THR A 13 -30.39 -13.79 9.73
N PHE A 14 -31.69 -13.71 9.40
CA PHE A 14 -32.59 -14.86 9.32
C PHE A 14 -33.11 -15.12 7.90
N ASP A 15 -33.17 -14.10 7.05
CA ASP A 15 -33.71 -14.19 5.69
C ASP A 15 -32.59 -14.32 4.65
N LEU A 16 -31.84 -15.42 4.70
CA LEU A 16 -30.79 -15.71 3.71
C LEU A 16 -31.36 -16.54 2.56
N SER A 17 -31.02 -16.16 1.34
CA SER A 17 -31.33 -16.99 0.17
C SER A 17 -30.58 -18.33 0.23
N SER A 18 -31.11 -19.35 -0.45
CA SER A 18 -30.46 -20.68 -0.51
C SER A 18 -29.03 -20.61 -1.04
N ASP A 19 -28.77 -19.73 -2.00
CA ASP A 19 -27.44 -19.54 -2.58
C ASP A 19 -26.46 -18.88 -1.61
N GLU A 20 -26.92 -17.89 -0.83
CA GLU A 20 -26.11 -17.25 0.22
C GLU A 20 -25.79 -18.24 1.35
N LEU A 21 -26.77 -19.05 1.76
CA LEU A 21 -26.57 -20.12 2.73
C LEU A 21 -25.52 -21.12 2.24
N ARG A 22 -25.59 -21.55 0.98
CA ARG A 22 -24.59 -22.43 0.38
C ARG A 22 -23.21 -21.78 0.39
N ALA A 23 -23.08 -20.52 -0.01
CA ALA A 23 -21.81 -19.80 0.00
C ALA A 23 -21.20 -19.64 1.41
N ILE A 24 -22.04 -19.44 2.44
CA ILE A 24 -21.62 -19.38 3.85
C ILE A 24 -21.11 -20.75 4.29
N GLN A 25 -21.85 -21.83 4.00
CA GLN A 25 -21.46 -23.19 4.34
C GLN A 25 -20.15 -23.58 3.66
N GLU A 26 -19.99 -23.32 2.36
CA GLU A 26 -18.75 -23.59 1.62
C GLU A 26 -17.54 -22.82 2.20
N ARG A 27 -17.75 -21.57 2.64
CA ARG A 27 -16.70 -20.78 3.31
C ARG A 27 -16.33 -21.38 4.66
N ALA A 28 -17.33 -21.79 5.45
CA ALA A 28 -17.13 -22.43 6.75
C ALA A 28 -16.39 -23.76 6.60
N GLN A 29 -16.77 -24.58 5.60
CA GLN A 29 -16.12 -25.84 5.26
C GLN A 29 -14.66 -25.65 4.82
N ARG A 30 -14.37 -24.65 3.97
CA ARG A 30 -12.98 -24.33 3.60
C ARG A 30 -12.15 -23.90 4.82
N ALA A 31 -12.72 -23.08 5.70
CA ALA A 31 -12.04 -22.63 6.90
C ALA A 31 -11.79 -23.78 7.89
N SER A 32 -12.77 -24.67 8.11
CA SER A 32 -12.60 -25.84 8.98
C SER A 32 -11.55 -26.80 8.43
N LYS A 33 -11.55 -27.04 7.11
CA LYS A 33 -10.52 -27.84 6.43
C LYS A 33 -9.12 -27.29 6.69
N LEU A 34 -8.88 -26.01 6.39
CA LEU A 34 -7.57 -25.36 6.62
C LEU A 34 -7.14 -25.39 8.09
N ARG A 35 -8.07 -25.17 9.02
CA ARG A 35 -7.78 -25.27 10.47
C ARG A 35 -7.39 -26.69 10.87
N SER A 36 -8.09 -27.71 10.37
CA SER A 36 -7.77 -29.10 10.67
C SER A 36 -6.39 -29.49 10.12
N GLU A 37 -6.04 -29.03 8.91
CA GLU A 37 -4.72 -29.24 8.31
C GLU A 37 -3.62 -28.57 9.15
N TRP A 38 -3.86 -27.34 9.61
CA TRP A 38 -2.95 -26.62 10.48
C TRP A 38 -2.74 -27.33 11.82
N GLN A 39 -3.82 -27.74 12.48
CA GLN A 39 -3.76 -28.46 13.75
C GLN A 39 -2.95 -29.76 13.61
N LYS A 40 -3.17 -30.53 12.54
CA LYS A 40 -2.40 -31.76 12.26
C LYS A 40 -0.89 -31.49 12.14
N LYS A 41 -0.49 -30.42 11.44
CA LYS A 41 0.92 -30.03 11.30
C LYS A 41 1.51 -29.56 12.63
N LEU A 42 0.73 -28.81 13.40
CA LEU A 42 1.16 -28.23 14.67
C LEU A 42 1.34 -29.29 15.76
N SER A 43 0.41 -30.25 15.86
CA SER A 43 0.40 -31.30 16.88
C SER A 43 1.28 -32.50 16.53
N SER A 44 1.89 -32.55 15.33
CA SER A 44 2.76 -33.65 14.93
C SER A 44 4.01 -33.73 15.83
N PRO A 45 4.34 -34.91 16.39
CA PRO A 45 5.55 -35.10 17.19
C PRO A 45 6.82 -35.16 16.35
N TYR A 46 6.71 -35.42 15.04
CA TYR A 46 7.84 -35.56 14.11
C TYR A 46 8.28 -34.23 13.47
N LYS A 47 7.95 -33.09 14.08
CA LYS A 47 8.37 -31.78 13.58
C LYS A 47 9.82 -31.48 14.01
N PRO A 48 10.70 -31.00 13.10
CA PRO A 48 12.04 -30.60 13.48
C PRO A 48 11.99 -29.48 14.53
N VAL A 49 12.78 -29.62 15.59
CA VAL A 49 12.88 -28.62 16.66
C VAL A 49 13.34 -27.29 16.05
N GLY A 50 12.56 -26.22 16.25
CA GLY A 50 12.86 -24.89 15.70
C GLY A 50 12.47 -24.68 14.23
N SER A 51 11.78 -25.63 13.57
CA SER A 51 11.29 -25.43 12.21
C SER A 51 9.96 -24.65 12.17
N TYR A 52 9.84 -23.75 11.18
CA TYR A 52 8.60 -23.03 10.90
C TYR A 52 7.67 -23.89 10.03
N ILE A 53 6.38 -23.90 10.35
CA ILE A 53 5.37 -24.57 9.52
C ILE A 53 5.17 -23.72 8.27
N PHE A 54 5.50 -24.30 7.11
CA PHE A 54 5.32 -23.63 5.83
C PHE A 54 3.83 -23.47 5.48
N ASP A 55 3.43 -22.22 5.22
CA ASP A 55 2.13 -21.86 4.68
C ASP A 55 2.24 -21.47 3.19
N PRO A 56 1.67 -22.26 2.26
CA PRO A 56 1.69 -21.93 0.84
C PRO A 56 0.89 -20.66 0.51
N ALA A 57 -0.12 -20.28 1.31
CA ALA A 57 -0.89 -19.07 1.06
C ALA A 57 -0.05 -17.81 1.33
N LEU A 58 0.66 -17.78 2.45
CA LEU A 58 1.63 -16.73 2.77
C LEU A 58 2.72 -16.62 1.71
N GLN A 59 3.31 -17.75 1.30
CA GLN A 59 4.35 -17.76 0.27
C GLN A 59 3.85 -17.19 -1.06
N ARG A 60 2.63 -17.54 -1.48
CA ARG A 60 2.01 -16.99 -2.71
C ARG A 60 1.79 -15.48 -2.61
N PHE A 61 1.37 -14.99 -1.45
CA PHE A 61 1.20 -13.55 -1.23
C PHE A 61 2.54 -12.80 -1.32
N ILE A 62 3.58 -13.34 -0.69
CA ILE A 62 4.92 -12.75 -0.73
C ILE A 62 5.48 -12.81 -2.16
N SER A 63 5.35 -13.94 -2.85
CA SER A 63 5.84 -14.09 -4.22
C SER A 63 5.13 -13.18 -5.20
N MET A 64 3.82 -12.95 -5.04
CA MET A 64 3.07 -11.98 -5.85
C MET A 64 3.59 -10.55 -5.64
N ARG A 65 3.92 -10.18 -4.40
CA ARG A 65 4.49 -8.85 -4.08
C ARG A 65 5.89 -8.67 -4.63
N ALA A 66 6.72 -9.71 -4.58
CA ALA A 66 8.06 -9.68 -5.15
C ALA A 66 8.02 -9.64 -6.69
N ASN A 67 7.14 -10.43 -7.30
CA ASN A 67 7.03 -10.58 -8.76
C ASN A 67 5.88 -9.75 -9.34
N TYR A 68 5.80 -8.46 -8.99
CA TYR A 68 4.71 -7.59 -9.46
C TYR A 68 4.90 -7.14 -10.92
N TRP A 69 6.15 -7.08 -11.41
CA TRP A 69 6.47 -6.53 -12.72
C TRP A 69 5.79 -7.23 -13.90
N PRO A 70 5.77 -8.58 -14.00
CA PRO A 70 5.08 -9.27 -15.10
C PRO A 70 3.55 -9.06 -15.11
N MET A 71 2.97 -8.70 -13.96
CA MET A 71 1.53 -8.44 -13.83
C MET A 71 1.16 -6.98 -14.09
N PHE A 72 2.15 -6.09 -14.25
CA PHE A 72 1.91 -4.67 -14.48
C PHE A 72 1.27 -4.43 -15.84
N LYS A 73 0.19 -3.64 -15.85
CA LYS A 73 -0.47 -3.19 -17.07
C LYS A 73 -0.29 -1.67 -17.20
N PRO A 74 0.29 -1.15 -18.29
CA PRO A 74 0.37 0.28 -18.52
C PRO A 74 -1.05 0.80 -18.79
N THR A 75 -1.63 1.49 -17.81
CA THR A 75 -2.94 2.12 -17.92
C THR A 75 -2.82 3.59 -17.54
N ILE A 76 -3.72 4.43 -18.06
CA ILE A 76 -3.72 5.87 -17.77
C ILE A 76 -3.82 6.14 -16.26
N LYS A 77 -4.60 5.31 -15.54
CA LYS A 77 -4.72 5.40 -14.07
C LYS A 77 -3.38 5.14 -13.38
N ASN A 78 -2.67 4.07 -13.76
CA ASN A 78 -1.37 3.74 -13.18
C ASN A 78 -0.32 4.82 -13.49
N PHE A 79 -0.35 5.38 -14.71
CA PHE A 79 0.50 6.50 -15.08
C PHE A 79 0.20 7.74 -14.23
N ALA A 80 -1.07 8.11 -14.04
CA ALA A 80 -1.44 9.25 -13.21
C ALA A 80 -0.97 9.10 -11.76
N TYR A 81 -1.06 7.89 -11.17
CA TYR A 81 -0.52 7.62 -9.84
C TYR A 81 1.01 7.77 -9.80
N ALA A 82 1.73 7.23 -10.79
CA ALA A 82 3.19 7.37 -10.85
C ALA A 82 3.61 8.83 -11.07
N PHE A 83 2.91 9.56 -11.94
CA PHE A 83 3.18 10.96 -12.23
C PHE A 83 2.96 11.86 -11.01
N THR A 84 1.81 11.71 -10.36
CA THR A 84 1.49 12.49 -9.16
C THR A 84 2.38 12.13 -7.96
N GLY A 85 2.74 10.85 -7.80
CA GLY A 85 3.57 10.40 -6.70
C GLY A 85 5.06 10.75 -6.85
N ALA A 86 5.60 10.70 -8.08
CA ALA A 86 7.03 10.88 -8.31
C ALA A 86 7.37 12.23 -8.95
N PHE A 87 6.69 12.62 -10.03
CA PHE A 87 7.09 13.78 -10.84
C PHE A 87 6.54 15.10 -10.29
N LEU A 88 5.28 15.12 -9.85
CA LEU A 88 4.64 16.30 -9.28
C LEU A 88 5.43 16.92 -8.12
N PRO A 89 5.90 16.17 -7.10
CA PRO A 89 6.67 16.79 -6.02
C PRO A 89 8.02 17.36 -6.49
N ILE A 90 8.68 16.71 -7.46
CA ILE A 90 9.95 17.19 -8.02
C ILE A 90 9.73 18.52 -8.75
N ILE A 91 8.71 18.59 -9.61
CA ILE A 91 8.38 19.81 -10.37
C ILE A 91 7.96 20.93 -9.42
N ALA A 92 7.13 20.62 -8.43
CA ALA A 92 6.68 21.59 -7.43
C ALA A 92 7.85 22.16 -6.62
N MET A 93 8.77 21.31 -6.18
CA MET A 93 9.96 21.73 -5.43
C MET A 93 10.90 22.57 -6.29
N ALA A 94 11.16 22.17 -7.53
CA ALA A 94 11.99 22.93 -8.46
C ALA A 94 11.41 24.33 -8.72
N TRP A 95 10.10 24.42 -8.97
CA TRP A 95 9.40 25.68 -9.16
C TRP A 95 9.46 26.57 -7.91
N TRP A 96 9.30 25.98 -6.72
CA TRP A 96 9.36 26.72 -5.47
C TRP A 96 10.75 27.31 -5.22
N ILE A 97 11.81 26.52 -5.46
CA ILE A 97 13.21 26.97 -5.33
C ILE A 97 13.52 28.08 -6.32
N ASP A 98 13.11 27.93 -7.59
CA ASP A 98 13.36 28.93 -8.63
C ASP A 98 12.66 30.27 -8.32
N LYS A 99 11.42 30.18 -7.81
CA LYS A 99 10.66 31.35 -7.38
C LYS A 99 11.33 32.06 -6.19
N ASP A 100 11.72 31.33 -5.16
CA ASP A 100 12.43 31.89 -3.99
C ASP A 100 13.75 32.55 -4.42
N ARG A 101 14.53 31.87 -5.27
CA ARG A 101 15.78 32.42 -5.82
C ARG A 101 15.55 33.72 -6.59
N SER A 102 14.59 33.73 -7.51
CA SER A 102 14.29 34.90 -8.35
C SER A 102 13.80 36.09 -7.52
N GLN A 103 12.99 35.83 -6.48
CA GLN A 103 12.53 36.87 -5.56
C GLN A 103 13.69 37.48 -4.76
N ARG A 104 14.56 36.64 -4.19
CA ARG A 104 15.73 37.11 -3.44
C ARG A 104 16.72 37.87 -4.32
N GLU A 105 16.99 37.38 -5.54
CA GLU A 105 17.85 38.09 -6.49
C GLU A 105 17.28 39.48 -6.82
N LYS A 106 15.96 39.61 -6.95
CA LYS A 106 15.30 40.90 -7.14
C LYS A 106 15.48 41.82 -5.93
N GLU A 107 15.28 41.32 -4.72
CA GLU A 107 15.49 42.09 -3.48
C GLU A 107 16.94 42.57 -3.32
N TYR A 108 17.91 41.76 -3.73
CA TYR A 108 19.32 42.15 -3.74
C TYR A 108 19.62 43.28 -4.74
N ARG A 109 19.01 43.24 -5.93
CA ARG A 109 19.17 44.29 -6.95
C ARG A 109 18.49 45.60 -6.58
N GLU A 110 17.34 45.53 -5.90
CA GLU A 110 16.62 46.70 -5.41
C GLU A 110 17.25 47.30 -4.13
N GLY A 111 18.24 46.65 -3.54
CA GLY A 111 18.92 47.13 -2.33
C GLY A 111 18.10 46.96 -1.04
N LYS A 112 17.02 46.15 -1.07
CA LYS A 112 16.15 45.91 0.10
C LYS A 112 16.85 45.12 1.20
N VAL A 113 17.86 44.32 0.86
CA VAL A 113 18.63 43.50 1.80
C VAL A 113 20.04 44.06 1.93
N ALA A 114 20.43 44.42 3.15
CA ALA A 114 21.77 44.87 3.47
C ALA A 114 22.80 43.78 3.15
N TYR A 115 24.01 44.18 2.72
CA TYR A 115 25.05 43.24 2.32
C TYR A 115 25.41 42.22 3.41
N ARG A 116 25.36 42.63 4.69
CA ARG A 116 25.65 41.76 5.85
C ARG A 116 24.69 40.56 5.97
N ASP A 117 23.44 40.74 5.55
CA ASP A 117 22.32 39.80 5.75
C ASP A 117 22.13 38.85 4.54
N ARG A 118 23.03 38.90 3.55
CA ARG A 118 23.01 37.99 2.39
C ARG A 118 23.58 36.61 2.76
N TYR A 119 22.89 35.55 2.32
CA TYR A 119 23.25 34.16 2.63
C TYR A 119 24.60 33.72 2.02
N TRP A 120 24.89 34.07 0.75
CA TRP A 120 26.12 33.68 0.04
C TRP A 120 26.99 34.89 -0.28
N LYS A 121 27.71 35.40 0.72
CA LYS A 121 28.52 36.61 0.60
C LYS A 121 30.02 36.37 0.35
N PHE A 122 30.52 35.16 0.58
CA PHE A 122 31.98 34.85 0.59
C PHE A 122 32.36 33.59 -0.19
N ILE A 123 31.54 33.17 -1.16
CA ILE A 123 31.82 32.07 -2.07
C ILE A 123 31.81 32.62 -3.50
#